data_AF-A0A4P6X3Z5-F1
#
_entry.id   AF-A0A4P6X3Z5-F1
#
_cell.length_a   1.000
_cell.length_b   1.000
_cell.length_c   1.000
_cell.angle_alpha   90.00
_cell.angle_beta   90.00
_cell.angle_gamma   90.00
#
_symmetry.space_group_name_H-M   'P 1'
#
loop_
_entity.id
_entity.type
_entity.pdbx_description
1 polymer ?
#
loop_
_entity_poly.entity_id
_entity_poly.type
_entity_poly.pdbx_seq_one_letter_code
_entity_poly.pdbx_strand_id
1 'polypeptide(L)'
;MKLALIGTALSTLAFSGAVFAQGAEIFKGADLALGEKLIAEHKCAQCHASKVGGDGSAMYKPKGKFNNAGLLRGMVEMCNTQMNLGLFPEEVTAVAAVLNRDHYRFK
;
A
#
# COMPACT_ATOMS: atom_id res chain seq x y z
N MET A 1 29.88 -40.91 -44.68
CA MET A 1 29.21 -41.64 -43.57
C MET A 1 29.62 -41.01 -42.25
N LYS A 2 28.67 -40.90 -41.30
CA LYS A 2 28.69 -40.29 -39.95
C LYS A 2 28.32 -38.81 -39.93
N LEU A 3 27.02 -38.52 -39.98
CA LEU A 3 26.03 -38.41 -38.88
C LEU A 3 26.11 -37.08 -38.15
N ALA A 4 25.04 -36.31 -38.36
CA ALA A 4 24.66 -35.11 -37.64
C ALA A 4 24.39 -35.40 -36.16
N LEU A 5 24.74 -34.45 -35.28
CA LEU A 5 23.99 -34.24 -34.05
C LEU A 5 23.61 -32.76 -33.97
N ILE A 6 22.32 -32.54 -34.19
CA ILE A 6 21.61 -31.28 -34.05
C ILE A 6 21.38 -31.10 -32.54
N GLY A 7 22.19 -30.27 -31.90
CA GLY A 7 21.99 -29.88 -30.51
C GLY A 7 20.91 -28.81 -30.45
N THR A 8 19.63 -29.21 -30.43
CA THR A 8 18.52 -28.33 -30.10
C THR A 8 18.66 -27.88 -28.64
N ALA A 9 19.29 -26.72 -28.44
CA ALA A 9 19.24 -26.00 -27.18
C ALA A 9 17.79 -25.51 -26.98
N LEU A 10 16.99 -26.34 -26.31
CA LEU A 10 15.64 -26.00 -25.86
C LEU A 10 15.78 -24.93 -24.77
N SER A 11 15.77 -23.66 -25.20
CA SER A 11 15.75 -22.50 -24.33
C SER A 11 14.38 -22.42 -23.66
N THR A 12 14.25 -23.04 -22.49
CA THR A 12 13.12 -22.87 -21.59
C THR A 12 13.18 -21.47 -21.01
N LEU A 13 12.58 -20.49 -21.69
CA LEU A 13 12.24 -19.21 -21.07
C LEU A 13 11.20 -19.48 -19.97
N ALA A 14 11.67 -19.58 -18.73
CA ALA A 14 10.84 -19.49 -17.55
C ALA A 14 10.27 -18.06 -17.49
N PHE A 15 9.07 -17.88 -18.05
CA PHE A 15 8.28 -16.66 -17.84
C PHE A 15 7.74 -16.71 -16.40
N SER A 16 8.56 -16.27 -15.45
CA SER A 16 8.13 -15.97 -14.09
C SER A 16 7.21 -14.76 -14.16
N GLY A 17 5.91 -15.01 -14.39
CA GLY A 17 4.87 -14.00 -14.24
C GLY A 17 4.97 -13.42 -12.83
N ALA A 18 5.31 -12.14 -12.73
CA ALA A 18 5.27 -11.41 -11.49
C ALA A 18 3.84 -11.49 -10.95
N VAL A 19 3.64 -12.29 -9.90
CA VAL A 19 2.43 -12.25 -9.08
C VAL A 19 2.45 -10.89 -8.40
N PHE A 20 1.90 -9.87 -9.07
CA PHE A 20 1.57 -8.62 -8.41
C PHE A 20 0.57 -8.99 -7.34
N ALA A 21 1.00 -8.85 -6.08
CA ALA A 21 0.19 -9.19 -4.94
C ALA A 21 -1.06 -8.30 -5.00
N GLN A 22 -2.19 -8.86 -5.45
CA GLN A 22 -3.47 -8.18 -5.49
C GLN A 22 -3.75 -7.68 -4.07
N GLY A 23 -3.79 -6.36 -3.89
CA GLY A 23 -4.20 -5.73 -2.63
C GLY A 23 -5.72 -5.82 -2.48
N ALA A 24 -6.23 -5.43 -1.31
CA ALA A 24 -7.67 -5.38 -1.06
C ALA A 24 -8.42 -4.64 -2.18
N GLU A 25 -9.54 -5.22 -2.64
CA GLU A 25 -10.33 -4.72 -3.79
C GLU A 25 -10.74 -3.25 -3.64
N ILE A 26 -11.00 -2.78 -2.41
CA ILE A 26 -11.31 -1.37 -2.11
C ILE A 26 -10.20 -0.38 -2.51
N PHE A 27 -8.96 -0.84 -2.66
CA PHE A 27 -7.81 -0.02 -3.05
C PHE A 27 -7.38 -0.23 -4.51
N LYS A 28 -8.15 -1.01 -5.27
CA LYS A 28 -7.84 -1.26 -6.68
C LYS A 28 -7.91 0.04 -7.49
N GLY A 29 -6.84 0.34 -8.21
CA GLY A 29 -6.73 1.57 -9.00
C GLY A 29 -6.47 2.84 -8.18
N ALA A 30 -6.23 2.72 -6.87
CA ALA A 30 -5.83 3.87 -6.06
C ALA A 30 -4.47 4.45 -6.53
N ASP A 31 -4.38 5.77 -6.58
CA ASP A 31 -3.14 6.47 -6.92
C ASP A 31 -2.19 6.50 -5.71
N LEU A 32 -1.24 5.56 -5.68
CA LEU A 32 -0.28 5.46 -4.57
C LEU A 32 0.67 6.65 -4.51
N ALA A 33 1.02 7.26 -5.65
CA ALA A 33 1.92 8.41 -5.67
C ALA A 33 1.24 9.64 -5.06
N LEU A 34 -0.05 9.84 -5.37
CA LEU A 34 -0.87 10.84 -4.71
C LEU A 34 -0.97 10.57 -3.20
N GLY A 35 -1.23 9.33 -2.79
CA GLY A 35 -1.30 8.95 -1.38
C GLY A 35 -0.01 9.25 -0.61
N GLU A 36 1.15 8.92 -1.18
CA GLU A 36 2.47 9.21 -0.60
C GLU A 36 2.71 10.72 -0.47
N LYS A 37 2.38 11.48 -1.51
CA LYS A 37 2.47 12.94 -1.51
C LYS A 37 1.63 13.53 -0.37
N LEU A 38 0.37 13.11 -0.24
CA LEU A 38 -0.56 13.61 0.76
C LEU A 38 -0.11 13.25 2.20
N ILE A 39 0.42 12.05 2.42
CA ILE A 39 0.99 11.64 3.72
C ILE A 39 2.13 12.59 4.14
N ALA A 40 2.99 12.96 3.20
CA ALA A 40 4.09 13.89 3.44
C ALA A 40 3.57 15.34 3.65
N GLU A 41 2.67 15.80 2.79
CA GLU A 41 2.12 17.16 2.79
C GLU A 41 1.36 17.46 4.09
N HIS A 42 0.49 16.54 4.52
CA HIS A 42 -0.27 16.66 5.76
C HIS A 42 0.47 16.19 7.01
N LYS A 43 1.76 15.85 6.87
CA LYS A 43 2.66 15.57 8.00
C LYS A 43 2.13 14.46 8.92
N CYS A 44 1.49 13.43 8.36
CA CYS A 44 0.80 12.38 9.12
C CYS A 44 1.74 11.72 10.15
N ALA A 45 2.96 11.37 9.72
CA ALA A 45 3.97 10.76 10.60
C ALA A 45 4.41 11.68 11.76
N GLN A 46 4.49 13.00 11.52
CA GLN A 46 4.94 13.97 12.53
C GLN A 46 3.84 14.18 13.59
N CYS A 47 2.58 14.29 13.15
CA CYS A 47 1.44 14.33 14.07
C CYS A 47 1.33 13.02 14.88
N HIS A 48 1.61 11.88 14.26
CA HIS A 48 1.61 10.62 14.98
C HIS A 48 2.73 10.55 16.02
N ALA A 49 3.95 10.93 15.65
CA ALA A 49 5.10 10.94 16.55
C ALA A 49 4.87 11.87 17.76
N SER A 50 4.23 13.03 17.58
CA SER A 50 3.93 13.95 18.69
C SER A 50 2.90 13.40 19.69
N LYS A 51 2.08 12.43 19.27
CA LYS A 51 1.02 11.82 20.09
C LYS A 51 1.46 10.58 20.86
N VAL A 52 2.35 9.76 20.29
CA VAL A 52 2.84 8.53 20.97
C VAL A 52 4.26 8.62 21.50
N GLY A 53 5.06 9.58 21.04
CA GLY A 53 6.50 9.63 21.30
C GLY A 53 7.25 8.56 20.50
N GLY A 54 8.47 8.90 20.03
CA GLY A 54 9.27 7.98 19.22
C GLY A 54 8.77 7.87 17.77
N ASP A 55 8.71 6.65 17.24
CA ASP A 55 8.32 6.40 15.85
C ASP A 55 6.79 6.47 15.67
N GLY A 56 6.33 7.53 15.00
CA GLY A 56 4.92 7.74 14.66
C GLY A 56 4.32 6.67 13.74
N SER A 57 5.13 5.83 13.10
CA SER A 57 4.65 4.72 12.27
C SER A 57 3.87 3.67 13.06
N ALA A 58 4.12 3.54 14.37
CA ALA A 58 3.41 2.61 15.25
C ALA A 58 1.90 2.89 15.35
N MET A 59 1.49 4.16 15.14
CA MET A 59 0.07 4.53 15.10
C MET A 59 -0.62 4.15 13.80
N TYR A 60 0.11 3.85 12.73
CA TYR A 60 -0.51 3.32 11.53
C TYR A 60 -1.02 1.90 11.72
N LYS A 61 -0.59 1.13 12.74
CA LYS A 61 -1.13 -0.21 13.00
C LYS A 61 -1.15 -0.52 14.50
N PRO A 62 -2.01 0.14 15.28
CA PRO A 62 -2.01 -0.01 16.74
C PRO A 62 -2.57 -1.37 17.13
N LYS A 63 -1.68 -2.33 17.41
CA LYS A 63 -2.01 -3.69 17.88
C LYS A 63 -3.06 -4.41 17.01
N GLY A 64 -3.09 -4.14 15.71
CA GLY A 64 -4.03 -4.74 14.77
C GLY A 64 -5.51 -4.31 14.96
N LYS A 65 -5.78 -3.21 15.68
CA LYS A 65 -7.16 -2.71 15.92
C LYS A 65 -7.95 -2.49 14.63
N PHE A 66 -7.31 -1.97 13.60
CA PHE A 66 -7.88 -1.88 12.26
C PHE A 66 -7.44 -3.14 11.50
N ASN A 67 -8.31 -4.13 11.42
CA ASN A 67 -7.96 -5.48 10.94
C ASN A 67 -8.52 -5.81 9.55
N ASN A 68 -9.13 -4.84 8.88
CA ASN A 68 -9.54 -4.95 7.48
C ASN A 68 -9.39 -3.62 6.74
N ALA A 69 -9.42 -3.69 5.41
CA ALA A 69 -9.19 -2.55 4.53
C ALA A 69 -10.23 -1.43 4.67
N GLY A 70 -11.50 -1.78 4.91
CA GLY A 70 -12.57 -0.81 5.14
C GLY A 70 -12.36 0.00 6.42
N LEU A 71 -11.99 -0.67 7.52
CA LEU A 71 -11.67 0.00 8.79
C LEU A 71 -10.44 0.90 8.66
N LEU A 72 -9.42 0.47 7.91
CA LEU A 72 -8.25 1.30 7.63
C LEU A 72 -8.65 2.57 6.86
N ARG A 73 -9.42 2.46 5.77
CA ARG A 73 -9.92 3.64 5.03
C ARG A 73 -10.72 4.56 5.95
N GLY A 74 -11.63 3.98 6.75
CA GLY A 74 -12.44 4.74 7.71
C GLY A 74 -11.61 5.50 8.75
N MET A 75 -10.49 4.94 9.20
CA MET A 75 -9.57 5.63 10.10
C MET A 75 -8.94 6.87 9.44
N VAL A 76 -8.54 6.76 8.17
CA VAL A 76 -7.99 7.90 7.42
C VAL A 76 -9.06 8.98 7.21
N GLU A 77 -10.30 8.60 6.89
CA GLU A 77 -11.44 9.53 6.78
C GLU A 77 -11.70 10.27 8.12
N MET A 78 -11.63 9.55 9.23
CA MET A 78 -11.77 10.14 10.56
C MET A 78 -10.64 11.14 10.85
N CYS A 79 -9.39 10.85 10.45
CA CYS A 79 -8.28 11.79 10.56
C CYS A 79 -8.49 13.03 9.67
N ASN A 80 -8.93 12.83 8.42
CA ASN A 80 -9.28 13.91 7.50
C ASN A 80 -10.28 14.89 8.13
N THR A 81 -11.35 14.35 8.72
CA THR A 81 -12.40 15.16 9.36
C THR A 81 -11.90 15.85 10.63
N GLN A 82 -11.29 15.10 11.55
CA GLN A 82 -10.88 15.65 12.85
C GLN A 82 -9.80 16.73 12.71
N MET A 83 -8.93 16.61 11.70
CA MET A 83 -7.86 17.56 11.44
C MET A 83 -8.24 18.58 10.35
N ASN A 84 -9.47 18.53 9.83
CA ASN A 84 -9.98 19.38 8.75
C ASN A 84 -9.01 19.50 7.56
N LEU A 85 -8.50 18.36 7.08
CA LEU A 85 -7.49 18.32 6.00
C LEU A 85 -8.09 18.64 4.63
N GLY A 86 -9.41 18.47 4.46
CA GLY A 86 -10.12 18.77 3.22
C GLY A 86 -9.88 17.77 2.10
N LEU A 87 -9.48 16.54 2.44
CA LEU A 87 -9.25 15.49 1.45
C LEU A 87 -10.57 15.00 0.85
N PHE A 88 -10.55 14.77 -0.46
CA PHE A 88 -11.63 14.10 -1.18
C PHE A 88 -11.64 12.58 -0.90
N PRO A 89 -12.77 11.88 -1.15
CA PRO A 89 -12.87 10.44 -0.89
C PRO A 89 -11.81 9.58 -1.60
N GLU A 90 -11.39 9.98 -2.79
CA GLU A 90 -10.36 9.33 -3.60
C GLU A 90 -8.97 9.53 -2.99
N GLU A 91 -8.70 10.72 -2.45
CA GLU A 91 -7.45 11.06 -1.76
C GLU A 91 -7.33 10.31 -0.43
N VAL A 92 -8.44 10.21 0.33
CA VAL A 92 -8.53 9.36 1.51
C VAL A 92 -8.21 7.91 1.16
N THR A 93 -8.75 7.43 0.03
CA THR A 93 -8.53 6.07 -0.45
C THR A 93 -7.08 5.86 -0.90
N ALA A 94 -6.47 6.84 -1.56
CA ALA A 94 -5.06 6.83 -1.96
C ALA A 94 -4.12 6.74 -0.74
N VAL A 95 -4.34 7.56 0.28
CA VAL A 95 -3.59 7.51 1.55
C VAL A 95 -3.77 6.14 2.22
N ALA A 96 -5.00 5.66 2.35
CA ALA A 96 -5.28 4.35 2.95
C ALA A 96 -4.64 3.19 2.16
N ALA A 97 -4.56 3.29 0.83
CA ALA A 97 -3.91 2.30 -0.01
C ALA A 97 -2.39 2.24 0.23
N VAL A 98 -1.73 3.38 0.40
CA VAL A 98 -0.31 3.46 0.77
C VAL A 98 -0.08 2.83 2.15
N LEU A 99 -0.91 3.18 3.14
CA LEU A 99 -0.83 2.56 4.46
C LEU A 99 -1.08 1.05 4.41
N ASN A 100 -2.00 0.60 3.56
CA ASN A 100 -2.23 -0.82 3.35
C ASN A 100 -0.99 -1.50 2.77
N ARG A 101 -0.40 -0.92 1.73
CA ARG A 101 0.83 -1.43 1.10
C ARG A 101 1.98 -1.49 2.08
N ASP A 102 2.13 -0.54 2.99
CA ASP A 102 3.35 -0.43 3.79
C ASP A 102 3.23 -1.12 5.15
N HIS A 103 2.03 -1.15 5.74
CA HIS A 103 1.84 -1.61 7.13
C HIS A 103 0.89 -2.80 7.29
N TYR A 104 -0.13 -2.93 6.44
CA TYR A 104 -1.22 -3.90 6.68
C TYR A 104 -1.19 -5.14 5.81
N ARG A 105 -1.02 -4.97 4.49
CA ARG A 105 -1.00 -6.02 3.47
C ARG A 105 -2.34 -6.77 3.33
N PHE A 106 -3.47 -6.10 3.55
CA PHE A 106 -4.79 -6.68 3.31
C PHE A 106 -4.96 -7.10 1.84
N LYS A 107 -5.74 -8.17 1.65
CA LYS A 107 -6.04 -8.85 0.39
C LYS A 107 -7.52 -8.72 0.05
#